data_AF-A0A7W0WRJ4-F1
#
_entry.id   AF-A0A7W0WRJ4-F1
#
_cell.length_a   1.000
_cell.length_b   1.000
_cell.length_c   1.000
_cell.angle_alpha   90.00
_cell.angle_beta   90.00
_cell.angle_gamma   90.00
#
_symmetry.space_group_name_H-M   'P 1'
#
loop_
_entity.id
_entity.type
_entity.pdbx_description
1 polymer ?
#
loop_
_entity_poly.entity_id
_entity_poly.type
_entity_poly.pdbx_seq_one_letter_code
_entity_poly.pdbx_strand_id
1 'polypeptide(L)'
;GKIRVKAEIRAGVRAGKIGAPLEDGTIETACQQACPTEAIIFGDLADKNSRISRLHDDRRSYALLPELYTKPRNRFLAKVRNPNPKLMPAVTAPAVHQGTHPGPGDRVVPGNPTNPTNPGGTAPAGGH
;
A
#
# COMPACT_ATOMS: atom_id res chain seq x y z
N GLY A 1 -30.70 -12.73 -23.13
CA GLY A 1 -30.67 -12.84 -21.66
C GLY A 1 -29.36 -13.40 -21.15
N LYS A 2 -28.36 -12.55 -20.86
CA LYS A 2 -27.01 -12.94 -20.39
C LYS A 2 -26.85 -12.83 -18.86
N ILE A 3 -27.87 -13.21 -18.09
CA ILE A 3 -27.90 -13.01 -16.62
C ILE A 3 -27.71 -14.31 -15.83
N ARG A 4 -27.87 -15.49 -16.44
CA ARG A 4 -27.93 -16.75 -15.69
C ARG A 4 -26.58 -17.43 -15.38
N VAL A 5 -25.48 -17.01 -16.02
CA VAL A 5 -24.20 -17.76 -15.96
C VAL A 5 -23.27 -17.32 -14.80
N LYS A 6 -23.54 -16.22 -14.11
CA LYS A 6 -22.67 -15.72 -13.02
C LYS A 6 -22.91 -16.37 -11.64
N ALA A 7 -23.84 -17.32 -11.53
CA ALA A 7 -24.25 -17.88 -10.25
C ALA A 7 -23.39 -19.06 -9.77
N GLU A 8 -22.68 -19.75 -10.66
CA GLU A 8 -22.21 -21.11 -10.37
C GLU A 8 -20.78 -21.20 -9.79
N ILE A 9 -19.98 -20.13 -9.81
CA ILE A 9 -18.58 -20.13 -9.35
C ILE A 9 -18.43 -19.60 -7.90
N ARG A 10 -19.42 -19.81 -7.02
CA ARG A 10 -19.44 -19.20 -5.67
C ARG A 10 -19.29 -20.15 -4.49
N ALA A 11 -19.27 -21.46 -4.71
CA ALA A 11 -19.16 -22.42 -3.61
C ALA A 11 -17.74 -22.99 -3.51
N GLY A 12 -17.05 -22.63 -2.42
CA GLY A 12 -15.79 -23.26 -2.02
C GLY A 12 -15.95 -24.77 -1.93
N VAL A 13 -15.18 -25.49 -2.72
CA VAL A 13 -15.22 -26.96 -2.79
C VAL A 13 -14.43 -27.55 -1.63
N ARG A 14 -15.14 -28.13 -0.64
CA ARG A 14 -14.96 -29.53 -0.24
C ARG A 14 -16.33 -30.12 0.17
N ALA A 15 -16.62 -31.30 -0.38
CA ALA A 15 -17.80 -32.17 -0.15
C ALA A 15 -19.15 -31.75 -0.77
N GLY A 16 -19.22 -31.74 -2.11
CA GLY A 16 -20.27 -32.49 -2.81
C GLY A 16 -21.71 -31.96 -2.86
N LYS A 17 -22.03 -30.75 -2.37
CA LYS A 17 -23.34 -30.12 -2.57
C LYS A 17 -23.20 -28.61 -2.79
N ILE A 18 -22.98 -28.21 -4.05
CA ILE A 18 -22.87 -26.81 -4.45
C ILE A 18 -24.27 -26.29 -4.76
N GLY A 19 -24.77 -25.36 -3.94
CA GLY A 19 -26.07 -24.73 -4.16
C GLY A 19 -26.45 -23.68 -3.12
N ALA A 20 -25.90 -23.76 -1.91
CA ALA A 20 -26.12 -22.74 -0.88
C ALA A 20 -25.08 -21.60 -0.99
N PRO A 21 -25.51 -20.33 -0.85
CA PRO A 21 -24.58 -19.21 -0.70
C PRO A 21 -23.74 -19.40 0.57
N LEU A 22 -22.45 -19.08 0.47
CA LEU A 22 -21.53 -19.17 1.60
C LEU A 22 -21.79 -18.01 2.56
N GLU A 23 -21.91 -18.30 3.85
CA GLU A 23 -22.04 -17.25 4.88
C GLU A 23 -20.69 -16.55 5.09
N ASP A 24 -20.73 -15.23 5.31
CA ASP A 24 -19.54 -14.43 5.58
C ASP A 24 -18.81 -14.95 6.83
N GLY A 25 -17.50 -15.08 6.77
CA GLY A 25 -16.69 -15.68 7.85
C GLY A 25 -16.60 -17.22 7.86
N THR A 26 -17.33 -17.94 6.99
CA THR A 26 -17.17 -19.41 6.88
C THR A 26 -15.76 -19.80 6.41
N ILE A 27 -15.14 -18.94 5.58
CA ILE A 27 -13.76 -19.10 5.12
C ILE A 27 -12.91 -18.03 5.77
N GLU A 28 -11.97 -18.47 6.61
CA GLU A 28 -10.94 -17.62 7.18
C GLU A 28 -9.57 -18.02 6.63
N THR A 29 -8.80 -17.03 6.20
CA THR A 29 -7.44 -17.26 5.71
C THR A 29 -6.46 -17.30 6.89
N ALA A 30 -5.35 -18.02 6.73
CA ALA A 30 -4.33 -18.09 7.77
C ALA A 30 -3.85 -16.70 8.25
N CYS A 31 -3.67 -15.75 7.33
CA CYS A 31 -3.25 -14.38 7.68
C CYS A 31 -4.31 -13.60 8.45
N GLN A 32 -5.59 -13.83 8.16
CA GLN A 32 -6.70 -13.25 8.92
C GLN A 32 -6.74 -13.84 10.33
N GLN A 33 -6.65 -15.17 10.46
CA GLN A 33 -6.66 -15.87 11.75
C GLN A 33 -5.44 -15.52 12.61
N ALA A 34 -4.28 -15.33 12.00
CA ALA A 34 -3.05 -14.98 12.70
C ALA A 34 -2.99 -13.51 13.16
N CYS A 35 -3.86 -12.63 12.65
CA CYS A 35 -3.79 -11.20 12.93
C CYS A 35 -4.64 -10.85 14.16
N PRO A 36 -4.04 -10.55 15.34
CA PRO A 36 -4.80 -10.27 16.55
C PRO A 36 -5.58 -8.95 16.50
N THR A 37 -5.19 -8.03 15.61
CA THR A 37 -5.83 -6.73 15.46
C THR A 37 -6.91 -6.70 14.39
N GLU A 38 -7.23 -7.86 13.78
CA GLU A 38 -8.22 -7.99 12.69
C GLU A 38 -7.95 -7.05 11.49
N ALA A 39 -6.67 -6.82 11.16
CA ALA A 39 -6.30 -5.89 10.11
C ALA A 39 -6.59 -6.41 8.68
N ILE A 40 -6.72 -7.74 8.53
CA ILE A 40 -6.94 -8.41 7.25
C ILE A 40 -8.32 -9.07 7.30
N ILE A 41 -9.20 -8.69 6.38
CA ILE A 41 -10.55 -9.24 6.27
C ILE A 41 -10.73 -9.87 4.89
N PHE A 42 -11.17 -11.12 4.87
CA PHE A 42 -11.51 -11.88 3.68
C PHE A 42 -13.02 -12.13 3.63
N GLY A 43 -13.59 -12.22 2.43
CA GLY A 43 -15.03 -12.48 2.24
C GLY A 43 -15.44 -12.41 0.76
N ASP A 44 -16.75 -12.54 0.51
CA ASP A 44 -17.32 -12.42 -0.83
C ASP A 44 -17.69 -10.97 -1.17
N LEU A 45 -17.07 -10.41 -2.21
CA LEU A 45 -17.39 -9.08 -2.76
C LEU A 45 -18.70 -9.07 -3.57
N ALA A 46 -19.21 -10.22 -3.98
CA ALA A 46 -20.50 -10.31 -4.66
C ALA A 46 -21.68 -10.19 -3.67
N ASP A 47 -21.47 -10.51 -2.41
CA ASP A 47 -22.44 -10.21 -1.34
C ASP A 47 -22.27 -8.76 -0.87
N LYS A 48 -23.29 -7.93 -1.08
CA LYS A 48 -23.29 -6.52 -0.68
C LYS A 48 -23.36 -6.33 0.85
N ASN A 49 -23.82 -7.35 1.57
CA ASN A 49 -23.97 -7.27 3.02
C ASN A 49 -22.70 -7.70 3.77
N SER A 50 -21.73 -8.31 3.09
CA SER A 50 -20.49 -8.81 3.69
C SER A 50 -19.64 -7.70 4.29
N ARG A 51 -18.80 -8.05 5.29
CA ARG A 51 -17.86 -7.11 5.92
C ARG A 51 -16.91 -6.51 4.88
N ILE A 52 -16.44 -7.32 3.92
CA ILE A 52 -15.48 -6.85 2.90
C ILE A 52 -16.10 -5.85 1.91
N SER A 53 -17.36 -6.03 1.50
CA SER A 53 -18.03 -5.09 0.60
C SER A 53 -18.18 -3.71 1.23
N ARG A 54 -18.52 -3.66 2.52
CA ARG A 54 -18.60 -2.39 3.28
C ARG A 54 -17.24 -1.71 3.42
N LEU A 55 -16.16 -2.48 3.65
CA LEU A 55 -14.80 -1.95 3.75
C LEU A 55 -14.26 -1.48 2.39
N HIS A 56 -14.66 -2.13 1.30
CA HIS A 56 -14.32 -1.69 -0.05
C HIS A 56 -14.92 -0.33 -0.39
N ASP A 57 -16.14 -0.05 0.10
CA ASP A 57 -16.86 1.21 -0.09
C ASP A 57 -16.47 2.32 0.93
N ASP A 58 -15.61 2.03 1.92
CA ASP A 58 -15.09 3.04 2.87
C ASP A 58 -14.33 4.13 2.09
N ARG A 59 -14.51 5.40 2.46
CA ARG A 59 -13.83 6.55 1.84
C ARG A 59 -12.30 6.46 1.92
N ARG A 60 -11.76 5.70 2.87
CA ARG A 60 -10.33 5.46 3.07
C ARG A 60 -9.80 4.28 2.24
N SER A 61 -10.66 3.57 1.52
CA SER A 61 -10.31 2.43 0.68
C SER A 61 -9.56 2.89 -0.58
N TYR A 62 -8.40 2.29 -0.84
CA TYR A 62 -7.62 2.55 -2.04
C TYR A 62 -6.98 1.26 -2.59
N ALA A 63 -6.77 1.25 -3.91
CA ALA A 63 -6.01 0.22 -4.59
C ALA A 63 -4.54 0.63 -4.67
N LEU A 64 -3.63 -0.34 -4.64
CA LEU A 64 -2.21 -0.06 -4.89
C LEU A 64 -1.97 0.13 -6.39
N LEU A 65 -1.25 1.19 -6.73
CA LEU A 65 -0.79 1.49 -8.10
C LEU A 65 -1.92 1.42 -9.14
N PRO A 66 -3.03 2.16 -8.95
CA PRO A 66 -4.17 2.10 -9.86
C PRO A 66 -3.83 2.50 -11.30
N GLU A 67 -2.76 3.27 -11.50
CA GLU A 67 -2.26 3.74 -12.80
C GLU A 67 -1.78 2.59 -13.70
N LEU A 68 -1.41 1.46 -13.11
CA LEU A 68 -0.97 0.27 -13.83
C LEU A 68 -2.13 -0.62 -14.32
N TYR A 69 -3.39 -0.26 -14.02
CA TYR A 69 -4.61 -0.97 -14.45
C TYR A 69 -4.63 -2.48 -14.16
N THR A 70 -3.88 -2.94 -13.16
CA THR A 70 -3.78 -4.37 -12.76
C THR A 70 -5.04 -4.91 -12.10
N LYS A 71 -5.97 -4.03 -11.71
CA LYS A 71 -7.26 -4.36 -11.06
C LYS A 71 -7.07 -5.33 -9.88
N PRO A 72 -6.25 -4.96 -8.87
CA PRO A 72 -6.00 -5.82 -7.74
C PRO A 72 -7.30 -6.15 -6.99
N ARG A 73 -7.37 -7.38 -6.46
CA ARG A 73 -8.53 -7.84 -5.67
C ARG A 73 -8.51 -7.32 -4.24
N ASN A 74 -7.33 -7.07 -3.69
CA ASN A 74 -7.16 -6.47 -2.37
C ASN A 74 -7.27 -4.94 -2.45
N ARG A 75 -7.82 -4.36 -1.38
CA ARG A 75 -7.76 -2.92 -1.10
C ARG A 75 -7.24 -2.68 0.30
N PHE A 76 -6.71 -1.49 0.51
CA PHE A 76 -6.13 -1.05 1.77
C PHE A 76 -6.92 0.13 2.31
N LEU A 77 -6.93 0.26 3.64
CA LEU A 77 -7.52 1.42 4.30
C LEU A 77 -6.42 2.40 4.71
N ALA A 78 -6.63 3.68 4.39
CA ALA A 78 -5.70 4.73 4.77
C ALA A 78 -5.50 4.81 6.29
N LYS A 79 -4.23 4.91 6.71
CA LYS A 79 -3.87 5.05 8.13
C LYS A 79 -4.23 6.44 8.64
N VAL A 80 -5.13 6.51 9.61
CA VAL A 80 -5.45 7.73 10.34
C VAL A 80 -4.50 7.85 11.54
N ARG A 81 -3.64 8.87 11.56
CA ARG A 81 -2.63 9.07 12.61
C ARG A 81 -3.13 9.82 13.85
N ASN A 82 -4.29 10.48 13.76
CA ASN A 82 -4.93 11.26 14.84
C ASN A 82 -3.94 12.09 15.70
N PRO A 83 -3.21 13.05 15.11
CA PRO A 83 -2.22 13.81 15.85
C PRO A 83 -2.88 14.74 16.89
N ASN A 84 -2.29 14.84 18.07
CA ASN A 84 -2.73 15.77 19.09
C ASN A 84 -2.29 17.20 18.72
N PRO A 85 -3.21 18.16 18.52
CA PRO A 85 -2.87 19.52 18.13
C PRO A 85 -1.91 20.24 19.10
N LYS A 86 -1.93 19.88 20.40
CA LYS A 86 -1.05 20.48 21.42
C LYS A 86 0.40 19.99 21.34
N LEU A 87 0.65 18.91 20.62
CA LEU A 87 1.96 18.24 20.53
C LEU A 87 2.51 18.25 19.10
N MET A 88 1.80 18.90 18.15
CA MET A 88 2.31 19.02 16.79
C MET A 88 3.41 20.09 16.77
N PRO A 89 4.68 19.74 16.48
CA PRO A 89 5.62 20.77 16.10
C PRO A 89 5.06 21.46 14.85
N ALA A 90 5.18 22.79 14.77
CA ALA A 90 4.92 23.50 13.53
C ALA A 90 5.71 22.78 12.44
N VAL A 91 5.04 22.28 11.39
CA VAL A 91 5.69 21.66 10.23
C VAL A 91 6.70 22.68 9.73
N THR A 92 7.94 22.49 10.15
CA THR A 92 9.07 23.23 9.63
C THR A 92 9.45 22.44 8.40
N ALA A 93 9.54 23.12 7.25
CA ALA A 93 10.03 22.55 6.00
C ALA A 93 11.26 21.67 6.27
N PRO A 94 11.46 20.56 5.53
CA PRO A 94 12.56 19.64 5.81
C PRO A 94 13.85 20.45 5.87
N ALA A 95 14.52 20.40 7.03
CA ALA A 95 15.85 20.96 7.15
C ALA A 95 16.70 20.25 6.08
N VAL A 96 17.08 21.00 5.05
CA VAL A 96 18.16 20.60 4.14
C VAL A 96 19.34 20.25 5.03
N HIS A 97 19.69 18.97 5.09
CA HIS A 97 20.87 18.51 5.80
C HIS A 97 22.10 19.04 5.05
N GLN A 98 22.52 20.26 5.38
CA GLN A 98 23.84 20.76 5.05
C GLN A 98 24.79 20.29 6.15
N GLY A 99 25.06 18.99 6.18
CA GLY A 99 25.98 18.37 7.12
C GLY A 99 27.11 17.69 6.37
N THR A 100 28.23 18.38 6.22
CA THR A 100 29.51 17.78 5.84
C THR A 100 30.04 17.01 7.04
N HIS A 101 29.59 15.77 7.24
CA HIS A 101 30.21 14.83 8.17
C HIS A 101 30.83 13.69 7.35
N PRO A 102 32.15 13.49 7.36
CA PRO A 102 32.75 12.34 6.70
C PRO A 102 32.44 11.10 7.55
N GLY A 103 31.57 10.23 7.04
CA GLY A 103 31.45 8.87 7.55
C GLY A 103 32.67 8.03 7.13
N PRO A 104 33.09 7.02 7.90
CA PRO A 104 34.15 6.13 7.48
C PRO A 104 33.61 5.21 6.37
N GLY A 105 33.69 5.63 5.12
CA GLY A 105 33.27 4.81 3.98
C GLY A 105 33.05 5.49 2.62
N ASP A 106 33.05 6.82 2.53
CA ASP A 106 32.68 7.49 1.28
C ASP A 106 33.85 7.55 0.29
N ARG A 107 33.90 6.58 -0.62
CA ARG A 107 34.74 6.64 -1.82
C ARG A 107 34.20 7.76 -2.72
N VAL A 108 34.99 8.82 -2.93
CA VAL A 108 34.69 9.88 -3.91
C VAL A 108 34.51 9.25 -5.30
N VAL A 109 33.32 9.41 -5.87
CA VAL A 109 33.01 9.04 -7.27
C VAL A 109 33.28 10.27 -8.14
N PRO A 110 34.18 10.22 -9.13
CA PRO A 110 34.36 11.34 -10.05
C PRO A 110 33.08 11.58 -10.86
N GLY A 111 32.66 12.85 -10.99
CA GLY A 111 31.42 13.24 -11.65
C GLY A 111 31.35 12.82 -13.13
N ASN A 112 30.12 12.67 -13.65
CA ASN A 112 29.85 12.28 -15.04
C ASN A 112 29.21 13.47 -15.78
N PRO A 113 29.86 14.00 -16.84
CA PRO A 113 29.41 15.23 -17.52
C PRO A 113 28.08 15.10 -18.27
N THR A 114 27.53 13.88 -18.42
CA THR A 114 26.21 13.66 -19.02
C THR A 114 25.06 13.61 -18.01
N ASN A 115 25.36 13.67 -16.71
CA ASN A 115 24.35 13.63 -15.66
C ASN A 115 24.01 15.05 -15.16
N PRO A 116 22.79 15.57 -15.39
CA PRO A 116 22.40 16.92 -14.96
C PRO A 116 22.39 17.10 -13.43
N THR A 117 22.40 16.03 -12.64
CA THR A 117 22.46 16.11 -11.18
C THR A 117 23.88 15.99 -10.58
N ASN A 118 24.91 15.74 -11.39
CA ASN A 118 26.30 15.72 -10.91
C ASN A 118 27.29 16.14 -12.01
N PRO A 119 27.36 17.45 -12.35
CA PRO A 119 28.14 17.93 -13.48
C PRO A 119 29.66 17.99 -13.24
N GLY A 120 30.17 17.64 -12.05
CA GLY A 120 31.61 17.69 -11.73
C GLY A 120 32.17 19.12 -11.72
N GLY A 121 32.33 19.70 -10.53
CA GLY A 121 32.84 21.06 -10.37
C GLY A 121 34.35 21.16 -10.63
N THR A 122 34.75 22.13 -11.46
CA THR A 122 36.14 22.56 -11.67
C THR A 122 36.70 23.14 -10.37
N ALA A 123 37.89 22.69 -9.96
CA ALA A 123 38.61 23.25 -8.81
C ALA A 123 39.03 24.72 -9.10
N PRO A 124 38.90 25.66 -8.13
CA PRO A 124 39.49 26.98 -8.29
C PRO A 124 41.01 26.89 -8.14
N ALA A 125 41.74 27.39 -9.15
CA ALA A 125 43.15 27.71 -9.01
C ALA A 125 43.30 28.97 -8.15
N GLY A 126 43.92 28.82 -6.98
CA GLY A 126 44.55 29.89 -6.20
C GLY A 126 45.80 29.26 -5.57
N GLY A 127 47.00 29.82 -5.65
CA GLY A 127 47.35 31.23 -5.64
C GLY A 127 47.91 31.55 -4.25
N HIS A 128 49.19 31.22 -4.03
CA HIS A 128 50.22 31.94 -3.25
C HIS A 128 51.53 31.16 -3.32
#